data_AF-A0A9W9HCM4-F1
#
_entry.id   AF-A0A9W9HCM4-F1
#
_cell.length_a   1.000
_cell.length_b   1.000
_cell.length_c   1.000
_cell.angle_alpha   90.00
_cell.angle_beta   90.00
_cell.angle_gamma   90.00
#
_symmetry.space_group_name_H-M   'P 1'
#
loop_
_entity.id
_entity.type
_entity.pdbx_description
1 polymer ?
#
loop_
_entity_poly.entity_id
_entity_poly.type
_entity_poly.pdbx_seq_one_letter_code
_entity_poly.pdbx_strand_id
1 'polypeptide(L)'
;MPLSSLPPKSRTADPLLGAGALLDIGIYPLTWASLILDHLRQASSPEKVEEPEVVSSMSFCNGADEMTSVILNYRTLNIQAICTASYCFRSGSEFCRIEGSEGSFSVGGVAASKPQFLVIRKKGEQEERKEFKTEGCGFWYEQDTVGKDLLVGRKESSVMP
;
A
#
# COMPACT_ATOMS: atom_id res chain seq x y z
N MET A 1 1.12 10.14 -15.44
CA MET A 1 1.18 10.35 -16.89
C MET A 1 0.16 9.43 -17.54
N PRO A 2 -0.88 9.96 -18.23
CA PRO A 2 -1.90 9.14 -18.87
C PRO A 2 -1.29 8.11 -19.85
N LEU A 3 -1.83 6.89 -19.90
CA LEU A 3 -1.33 5.82 -20.76
C LEU A 3 -1.41 6.19 -22.25
N SER A 4 -2.42 6.97 -22.62
CA SER A 4 -2.58 7.50 -23.98
C SER A 4 -1.44 8.39 -24.46
N SER A 5 -0.64 8.94 -23.53
CA SER A 5 0.53 9.77 -23.85
C SER A 5 1.83 8.98 -23.99
N LEU A 6 1.81 7.67 -23.75
CA LEU A 6 2.99 6.81 -23.78
C LEU A 6 3.08 6.00 -25.09
N PRO A 7 4.29 5.64 -25.55
CA PRO A 7 4.45 4.66 -26.63
C PRO A 7 3.80 3.32 -26.26
N PRO A 8 3.02 2.68 -27.16
CA PRO A 8 2.26 1.47 -26.84
C PRO A 8 3.10 0.28 -26.34
N LYS A 9 4.37 0.19 -26.76
CA LYS A 9 5.31 -0.88 -26.36
C LYS A 9 6.21 -0.50 -25.18
N SER A 10 5.92 0.61 -24.50
CA SER A 10 6.65 0.96 -23.29
C SER A 10 6.23 0.04 -22.13
N ARG A 11 7.15 -0.24 -21.20
CA ARG A 11 6.90 -1.09 -20.02
C ARG A 11 5.59 -0.74 -19.29
N THR A 12 5.30 0.55 -19.17
CA THR A 12 4.15 1.07 -18.42
C THR A 12 2.84 0.97 -19.19
N ALA A 13 2.87 0.75 -20.51
CA ALA A 13 1.68 0.74 -21.37
C ALA A 13 1.39 -0.60 -22.06
N ASP A 14 2.39 -1.48 -22.22
CA ASP A 14 2.25 -2.76 -22.93
C ASP A 14 1.60 -3.84 -22.03
N PRO A 15 0.36 -4.28 -22.29
CA PRO A 15 -0.30 -5.30 -21.47
C PRO A 15 0.46 -6.64 -21.47
N LEU A 16 1.23 -6.95 -22.51
CA LEU A 16 2.04 -8.18 -22.58
C LEU A 16 3.20 -8.18 -21.58
N LEU A 17 3.57 -7.01 -21.04
CA LEU A 17 4.58 -6.84 -20.00
C LEU A 17 3.96 -6.69 -18.60
N GLY A 18 2.65 -6.88 -18.45
CA GLY A 18 1.94 -6.66 -17.19
C GLY A 18 1.73 -5.18 -16.87
N ALA A 19 1.58 -4.34 -17.89
CA ALA A 19 1.23 -2.93 -17.70
C ALA A 19 -0.13 -2.75 -17.02
N GLY A 20 -0.27 -1.64 -16.29
CA GLY A 20 -1.48 -1.29 -15.57
C GLY A 20 -1.19 -0.53 -14.28
N ALA A 21 -2.06 0.39 -13.89
CA ALA A 21 -1.91 1.14 -12.66
C ALA A 21 -1.99 0.21 -11.43
N LEU A 22 -2.85 -0.80 -11.47
CA LEU A 22 -2.99 -1.80 -10.42
C LEU A 22 -1.69 -2.55 -10.16
N LEU A 23 -1.03 -3.06 -11.21
CA LEU A 23 0.17 -3.89 -11.06
C LEU A 23 1.45 -3.09 -10.78
N ASP A 24 1.56 -1.86 -11.28
CA ASP A 24 2.77 -1.04 -11.09
C ASP A 24 2.77 -0.29 -9.76
N ILE A 25 1.62 0.31 -9.39
CA ILE A 25 1.52 1.20 -8.23
C ILE A 25 0.36 0.84 -7.28
N GLY A 26 -0.65 0.11 -7.74
CA GLY A 26 -1.76 -0.38 -6.90
C GLY A 26 -1.34 -1.48 -5.91
N ILE A 27 -0.20 -2.11 -6.14
CA ILE A 27 0.41 -3.03 -5.17
C ILE A 27 0.69 -2.34 -3.83
N TYR A 28 1.11 -1.07 -3.82
CA TYR A 28 1.50 -0.38 -2.59
C TYR A 28 0.32 -0.13 -1.63
N PRO A 29 -0.81 0.48 -2.04
CA PRO A 29 -1.94 0.64 -1.14
C PRO A 29 -2.51 -0.72 -0.69
N LEU A 30 -2.49 -1.75 -1.56
CA LEU A 30 -2.90 -3.10 -1.16
C LEU A 30 -1.97 -3.70 -0.11
N THR A 31 -0.65 -3.52 -0.23
CA THR A 31 0.33 -3.94 0.78
C THR A 31 0.10 -3.20 2.11
N TRP A 32 -0.11 -1.87 2.08
CA TRP A 32 -0.42 -1.11 3.29
C TRP A 32 -1.71 -1.62 3.95
N ALA A 33 -2.76 -1.86 3.16
CA ALA A 33 -4.01 -2.42 3.66
C ALA A 33 -3.82 -3.79 4.30
N SER A 34 -3.12 -4.73 3.63
CA SER A 34 -2.82 -6.06 4.18
C SER A 34 -2.01 -5.95 5.48
N LEU A 35 -0.91 -5.19 5.51
CA LEU A 35 -0.08 -5.02 6.72
C LEU A 35 -0.89 -4.56 7.94
N ILE A 36 -1.74 -3.56 7.76
CA ILE A 36 -2.54 -2.99 8.85
C ILE A 36 -3.64 -3.96 9.25
N LEU A 37 -4.38 -4.50 8.29
CA LEU A 37 -5.55 -5.33 8.55
C LEU A 37 -5.15 -6.71 9.08
N ASP A 38 -4.07 -7.30 8.59
CA ASP A 38 -3.55 -8.57 9.12
C ASP A 38 -3.07 -8.42 10.56
N HIS A 39 -2.44 -7.29 10.90
CA HIS A 39 -2.12 -6.99 12.29
C HIS A 39 -3.37 -6.88 13.17
N LEU A 40 -4.39 -6.16 12.71
CA LEU A 40 -5.65 -6.00 13.46
C LEU A 40 -6.42 -7.33 13.58
N ARG A 41 -6.39 -8.18 12.55
CA ARG A 41 -6.99 -9.53 12.56
C ARG A 41 -6.34 -10.40 13.62
N GLN A 42 -5.01 -10.47 13.63
CA GLN A 42 -4.25 -11.24 14.61
C GLN A 42 -4.52 -10.78 16.04
N ALA A 43 -4.64 -9.47 16.26
CA ALA A 43 -4.97 -8.90 17.57
C ALA A 43 -6.42 -9.21 18.02
N SER A 44 -7.38 -9.32 17.09
CA SER A 44 -8.80 -9.45 17.41
C SER A 44 -9.26 -10.90 17.60
N SER A 45 -8.77 -11.83 16.76
CA SER A 45 -9.08 -13.26 16.89
C SER A 45 -8.14 -14.08 16.00
N PRO A 46 -7.11 -14.74 16.56
CA PRO A 46 -6.15 -15.54 15.79
C PRO A 46 -6.80 -16.68 14.99
N GLU A 47 -7.98 -17.14 15.41
CA GLU A 47 -8.65 -18.31 14.82
C GLU A 47 -9.67 -17.94 13.72
N LYS A 48 -9.97 -16.66 13.49
CA LYS A 48 -10.95 -16.23 12.47
C LYS A 48 -10.27 -15.45 11.34
N VAL A 49 -9.91 -16.19 10.30
CA VAL A 49 -9.50 -15.64 9.01
C VAL A 49 -10.78 -15.20 8.27
N GLU A 50 -11.29 -13.99 8.55
CA GLU A 50 -12.29 -13.38 7.66
C GLU A 50 -11.58 -12.94 6.37
N GLU A 51 -12.05 -13.40 5.21
CA GLU A 51 -11.70 -12.84 3.91
C GLU A 51 -12.57 -11.61 3.65
N PRO A 52 -12.01 -10.50 3.13
CA PRO A 52 -12.81 -9.32 2.85
C PRO A 52 -13.75 -9.56 1.68
N GLU A 53 -14.93 -8.95 1.74
CA GLU A 53 -15.70 -8.71 0.52
C GLU A 53 -14.97 -7.64 -0.30
N VAL A 54 -14.66 -7.98 -1.56
CA VAL A 54 -13.91 -7.11 -2.48
C VAL A 54 -14.86 -6.47 -3.48
N VAL A 55 -14.83 -5.14 -3.56
CA VAL A 55 -15.51 -4.36 -4.61
C VAL A 55 -14.47 -3.55 -5.36
N SER A 56 -14.51 -3.55 -6.69
CA SER A 56 -13.52 -2.86 -7.51
C SER A 56 -14.13 -2.13 -8.70
N SER A 57 -13.46 -1.07 -9.14
CA SER A 57 -13.76 -0.34 -10.36
C SER A 57 -12.46 0.04 -11.06
N MET A 58 -12.42 -0.11 -12.38
CA MET A 58 -11.22 0.11 -13.19
C MET A 58 -11.57 0.84 -14.50
N SER A 59 -10.71 1.74 -14.94
CA SER A 59 -10.76 2.33 -16.29
C SER A 59 -9.60 1.83 -17.12
N PHE A 60 -9.83 1.53 -18.40
CA PHE A 60 -8.83 0.96 -19.28
C PHE A 60 -8.44 1.89 -20.43
N CYS A 61 -7.17 1.81 -20.82
CA CYS A 61 -6.65 2.42 -22.04
C CYS A 61 -5.72 1.40 -22.71
N ASN A 62 -5.95 1.11 -24.00
CA ASN A 62 -5.11 0.19 -24.79
C ASN A 62 -4.86 -1.19 -24.16
N GLY A 63 -5.84 -1.70 -23.39
CA GLY A 63 -5.77 -3.03 -22.76
C GLY A 63 -5.10 -3.08 -21.39
N ALA A 64 -4.62 -1.94 -20.86
CA ALA A 64 -4.11 -1.82 -19.49
C ALA A 64 -4.98 -0.86 -18.68
N ASP A 65 -5.06 -1.05 -17.35
CA ASP A 65 -5.81 -0.14 -16.49
C ASP A 65 -5.04 1.17 -16.25
N GLU A 66 -5.74 2.30 -16.35
CA GLU A 66 -5.18 3.63 -16.10
C GLU A 66 -5.53 4.13 -14.69
N MET A 67 -6.70 3.72 -14.17
CA MET A 67 -7.16 4.01 -12.81
C MET A 67 -7.85 2.78 -12.25
N THR A 68 -7.56 2.49 -10.99
CA THR A 68 -8.14 1.36 -10.27
C THR A 68 -8.48 1.77 -8.84
N SER A 69 -9.69 1.42 -8.40
CA SER A 69 -10.15 1.53 -7.02
C SER A 69 -10.58 0.16 -6.53
N VAL A 70 -10.12 -0.22 -5.34
CA VAL A 70 -10.46 -1.47 -4.65
C VAL A 70 -10.91 -1.14 -3.24
N ILE A 71 -12.06 -1.68 -2.83
CA ILE A 71 -12.59 -1.59 -1.47
C ILE A 71 -12.54 -2.99 -0.88
N LEU A 72 -11.92 -3.12 0.30
CA LEU A 72 -11.86 -4.34 1.08
C LEU A 72 -12.74 -4.17 2.32
N ASN A 73 -13.83 -4.92 2.41
CA ASN A 73 -14.80 -4.85 3.50
C ASN A 73 -14.67 -6.07 4.43
N TYR A 74 -14.21 -5.84 5.65
CA TYR A 74 -14.18 -6.85 6.73
C TYR A 74 -15.40 -6.61 7.62
N ARG A 75 -16.51 -7.27 7.28
CA ARG A 75 -17.81 -7.00 7.90
C ARG A 75 -17.84 -7.43 9.36
N THR A 76 -17.21 -8.54 9.71
CA THR A 76 -17.21 -9.02 11.11
C THR A 76 -16.34 -8.16 12.02
N LEU A 77 -15.29 -7.56 11.47
CA LEU A 77 -14.42 -6.64 12.19
C LEU A 77 -14.93 -5.20 12.20
N ASN A 78 -15.92 -4.88 11.36
CA ASN A 78 -16.39 -3.51 11.11
C ASN A 78 -15.25 -2.57 10.67
N ILE A 79 -14.41 -3.07 9.75
CA ILE A 79 -13.26 -2.34 9.19
C ILE A 79 -13.37 -2.34 7.67
N GLN A 80 -12.98 -1.22 7.04
CA GLN A 80 -12.90 -1.07 5.59
C GLN A 80 -11.54 -0.48 5.20
N ALA A 81 -10.97 -0.95 4.09
CA ALA A 81 -9.85 -0.30 3.43
C ALA A 81 -10.25 0.13 2.01
N ILE A 82 -9.80 1.31 1.60
CA ILE A 82 -10.01 1.86 0.25
C ILE A 82 -8.63 2.07 -0.37
N CYS A 83 -8.34 1.31 -1.41
CA CYS A 83 -7.07 1.34 -2.13
C CYS A 83 -7.28 1.95 -3.51
N THR A 84 -6.47 2.93 -3.89
CA THR A 84 -6.57 3.59 -5.19
C THR A 84 -5.22 3.66 -5.90
N ALA A 85 -5.26 3.54 -7.21
CA ALA A 85 -4.11 3.66 -8.10
C ALA A 85 -4.51 4.45 -9.34
N SER A 86 -3.67 5.39 -9.77
CA SER A 86 -3.96 6.20 -10.96
C SER A 86 -2.68 6.65 -11.64
N TYR A 87 -2.64 6.49 -12.96
CA TYR A 87 -1.64 7.12 -13.81
C TYR A 87 -2.06 8.52 -14.26
N CYS A 88 -3.29 8.97 -14.05
CA CYS A 88 -3.73 10.26 -14.57
C CYS A 88 -3.04 11.44 -13.86
N PHE A 89 -2.79 11.33 -12.56
CA PHE A 89 -2.22 12.41 -11.75
C PHE A 89 -1.36 11.88 -10.60
N ARG A 90 -0.33 12.64 -10.22
CA ARG A 90 0.53 12.32 -9.07
C ARG A 90 -0.13 12.86 -7.78
N SER A 91 -0.52 11.96 -6.88
CA SER A 91 -1.02 12.31 -5.56
C SER A 91 0.02 13.09 -4.73
N GLY A 92 -0.47 13.72 -3.65
CA GLY A 92 0.38 14.40 -2.67
C GLY A 92 1.34 13.46 -1.93
N SER A 93 2.11 14.02 -1.00
CA SER A 93 3.11 13.25 -0.23
C SER A 93 2.51 12.37 0.85
N GLU A 94 1.28 12.62 1.31
CA GLU A 94 0.53 11.69 2.17
C GLU A 94 -0.18 10.66 1.29
N PHE A 95 0.09 9.38 1.52
CA PHE A 95 -0.41 8.29 0.65
C PHE A 95 -1.13 7.17 1.42
N CYS A 96 -1.08 7.16 2.75
CA CYS A 96 -1.79 6.19 3.58
C CYS A 96 -2.38 6.90 4.80
N ARG A 97 -3.66 6.68 5.08
CA ARG A 97 -4.37 7.25 6.23
C ARG A 97 -5.13 6.15 6.94
N ILE A 98 -5.00 6.12 8.26
CA ILE A 98 -5.66 5.16 9.15
C ILE A 98 -6.46 5.96 10.16
N GLU A 99 -7.71 5.56 10.38
CA GLU A 99 -8.63 6.24 11.29
C GLU A 99 -9.24 5.25 12.27
N GLY A 100 -9.45 5.71 13.50
CA GLY A 100 -10.08 4.95 14.58
C GLY A 100 -10.79 5.88 15.56
N SER A 101 -11.28 5.32 16.67
CA SER A 101 -12.09 6.06 17.65
C SER A 101 -11.35 7.23 18.31
N GLU A 102 -10.03 7.11 18.48
CA GLU A 102 -9.19 8.09 19.18
C GLU A 102 -8.54 9.13 18.27
N GLY A 103 -8.70 8.99 16.95
CA GLY A 103 -8.09 9.89 15.98
C GLY A 103 -7.64 9.19 14.70
N SER A 104 -6.62 9.75 14.06
CA SER A 104 -6.05 9.23 12.82
C SER A 104 -4.54 9.40 12.78
N PHE A 105 -3.90 8.64 11.89
CA PHE A 105 -2.55 8.95 11.46
C PHE A 105 -2.41 8.84 9.94
N SER A 106 -1.55 9.68 9.37
CA SER A 106 -1.16 9.64 7.97
C SER A 106 0.31 9.25 7.85
N VAL A 107 0.62 8.37 6.90
CA VAL A 107 1.99 8.09 6.46
C VAL A 107 2.25 8.87 5.17
N GLY A 108 3.43 9.47 5.06
CA GLY A 108 3.84 10.15 3.84
C GLY A 108 5.33 10.14 3.58
N GLY A 109 5.70 10.61 2.39
CA GLY A 109 7.07 10.62 1.89
C GLY A 109 7.10 10.86 0.38
N VAL A 110 8.25 10.56 -0.25
CA VAL A 110 8.42 10.69 -1.71
C VAL A 110 7.60 9.65 -2.49
N ALA A 111 7.41 8.44 -1.92
CA ALA A 111 6.64 7.35 -2.49
C ALA A 111 6.13 6.40 -1.40
N ALA A 112 5.10 5.60 -1.70
CA ALA A 112 4.54 4.62 -0.78
C ALA A 112 5.52 3.50 -0.36
N SER A 113 6.53 3.25 -1.20
CA SER A 113 7.68 2.37 -0.91
C SER A 113 8.77 2.99 -0.05
N LYS A 114 8.70 4.31 0.18
CA LYS A 114 9.70 5.07 0.94
C LYS A 114 9.00 6.08 1.87
N PRO A 115 8.34 5.61 2.94
CA PRO A 115 7.78 6.48 3.95
C PRO A 115 8.88 7.28 4.66
N GLN A 116 8.63 8.55 4.92
CA GLN A 116 9.58 9.48 5.53
C GLN A 116 8.98 10.25 6.70
N PHE A 117 7.67 10.31 6.84
CA PHE A 117 7.05 10.93 7.98
C PHE A 117 5.73 10.25 8.37
N LEU A 118 5.35 10.49 9.61
CA LEU A 118 4.07 10.12 10.20
C LEU A 118 3.44 11.39 10.78
N VAL A 119 2.18 11.63 10.46
CA VAL A 119 1.37 12.69 11.08
C VAL A 119 0.32 12.03 11.96
N ILE A 120 0.34 12.32 13.26
CA ILE A 120 -0.54 11.76 14.27
C ILE A 120 -1.53 12.83 14.70
N ARG A 121 -2.82 12.53 14.60
CA ARG A 121 -3.93 13.43 14.93
C ARG A 121 -4.83 12.76 15.94
N LYS A 122 -4.59 13.00 17.23
CA LYS A 122 -5.42 12.48 18.32
C LYS A 122 -6.51 13.49 18.70
N LYS A 123 -7.64 12.98 19.16
CA LYS A 123 -8.77 13.82 19.58
C LYS A 123 -8.40 14.68 20.79
N GLY A 124 -8.53 16.00 20.65
CA GLY A 124 -8.26 16.95 21.74
C GLY A 124 -6.78 17.25 21.99
N GLU A 125 -5.87 16.67 21.20
CA GLU A 125 -4.43 16.97 21.25
C GLU A 125 -4.00 17.75 20.01
N GLN A 126 -2.83 18.38 20.08
CA GLN A 126 -2.21 19.01 18.92
C GLN A 126 -1.68 17.94 17.96
N GLU A 127 -1.68 18.25 16.67
CA GLU A 127 -1.09 17.40 15.65
C GLU A 127 0.41 17.19 15.92
N GLU A 128 0.86 15.93 15.93
CA GLU A 128 2.26 15.57 16.08
C GLU A 128 2.81 15.05 14.75
N ARG A 129 3.96 15.55 14.33
CA ARG A 129 4.66 15.08 13.13
C ARG A 129 6.00 14.45 13.50
N LYS A 130 6.21 13.20 13.08
CA LYS A 130 7.47 12.47 13.23
C LYS A 130 8.13 12.32 11.87
N GLU A 131 9.39 12.71 11.78
CA GLU A 131 10.22 12.57 10.59
C GLU A 131 11.18 11.38 10.77
N PHE A 132 11.38 10.62 9.69
CA PHE A 132 12.27 9.48 9.62
C PHE A 132 13.40 9.80 8.63
N LYS A 133 14.64 9.58 9.06
CA LYS A 133 15.79 9.66 8.16
C LYS A 133 16.00 8.30 7.50
N THR A 134 15.93 8.26 6.18
CA THR A 134 16.24 7.06 5.38
C THR A 134 17.47 7.32 4.54
N GLU A 135 18.50 6.50 4.72
CA GLU A 135 19.69 6.53 3.88
C GLU A 135 19.42 5.89 2.51
N GLY A 136 19.93 6.52 1.46
CA GLY A 136 19.80 6.02 0.08
C GLY A 136 18.34 5.84 -0.35
N CYS A 137 18.05 4.73 -1.05
CA CYS A 137 16.71 4.41 -1.54
C CYS A 137 15.85 3.60 -0.55
N GLY A 138 16.41 3.16 0.58
CA GLY A 138 15.70 2.32 1.57
C GLY A 138 15.68 0.82 1.27
N PHE A 139 16.19 0.35 0.12
CA PHE A 139 16.23 -1.08 -0.22
C PHE A 139 17.10 -1.93 0.72
N TRP A 140 17.96 -1.32 1.52
CA TRP A 140 18.79 -2.07 2.46
C TRP A 140 17.97 -2.73 3.58
N TYR A 141 16.77 -2.22 3.92
CA TYR A 141 15.90 -2.86 4.93
C TYR A 141 15.45 -4.26 4.49
N GLU A 142 15.00 -4.40 3.24
CA GLU A 142 14.57 -5.68 2.67
C GLU A 142 15.78 -6.60 2.43
N GLN A 143 16.91 -6.06 1.95
CA GLN A 143 18.16 -6.83 1.78
C GLN A 143 18.67 -7.42 3.10
N ASP A 144 18.70 -6.61 4.17
CA ASP A 144 19.11 -7.05 5.50
C ASP A 144 18.18 -8.13 6.05
N THR A 145 16.87 -8.00 5.80
CA THR A 145 15.87 -8.98 6.24
C THR A 145 16.11 -10.32 5.54
N VAL A 146 16.27 -10.31 4.22
CA VAL A 146 16.61 -11.52 3.44
C VAL A 146 17.92 -12.14 3.93
N GLY A 147 18.96 -11.31 4.16
CA GLY A 147 20.24 -11.80 4.68
C GLY A 147 20.10 -12.49 6.04
N LYS A 148 19.34 -11.89 6.97
CA LYS A 148 19.05 -12.47 8.29
C LYS A 148 18.30 -13.78 8.20
N ASP A 149 17.34 -13.89 7.29
CA ASP A 149 16.56 -15.11 7.07
C ASP A 149 17.42 -16.25 6.51
N LEU A 150 18.25 -15.95 5.51
CA LEU A 150 19.17 -16.92 4.92
C LEU A 150 20.20 -17.43 5.94
N LEU A 151 20.72 -16.56 6.82
CA LEU A 151 21.70 -16.92 7.85
C LEU A 151 21.19 -18.00 8.83
N VAL A 152 19.87 -18.04 9.08
CA VAL A 152 19.24 -19.04 9.95
C VAL A 152 18.51 -20.15 9.17
N GLY A 153 18.72 -20.22 7.85
CA GLY A 153 18.16 -21.26 6.99
C GLY A 153 16.67 -21.15 6.72
N ARG A 154 16.05 -19.96 6.90
CA ARG A 154 14.65 -19.73 6.53
C ARG A 154 14.50 -19.65 5.00
N LYS A 155 13.37 -20.18 4.50
CA LYS A 155 12.99 -20.14 3.08
C LYS A 155 11.96 -19.05 2.76
N GLU A 156 11.39 -18.45 3.80
CA GLU A 156 10.35 -17.42 3.76
C GLU A 156 10.55 -16.48 4.96
N SER A 157 10.12 -15.23 4.84
CA SER A 157 10.23 -14.28 5.95
C SER A 157 9.10 -14.52 6.95
N SER A 158 9.38 -14.33 8.24
CA SER A 158 8.37 -14.48 9.30
C SER A 158 7.43 -13.26 9.43
N VAL A 159 7.67 -12.20 8.66
CA VAL A 159 6.94 -10.92 8.75
C VAL A 159 6.16 -10.66 7.47
N MET A 160 6.86 -10.69 6.33
CA MET A 160 6.29 -10.60 4.99
C MET A 160 6.24 -11.98 4.34
N PRO A 161 5.08 -12.47 3.89
CA PRO A 161 4.97 -13.68 3.08
C PRO A 161 5.57 -13.51 1.68
#